data_AF-A0A377V9S0-F1
#
_entry.id   AF-A0A377V9S0-F1
#
_cell.length_a   1.000
_cell.length_b   1.000
_cell.length_c   1.000
_cell.angle_alpha   90.00
_cell.angle_beta   90.00
_cell.angle_gamma   90.00
#
_symmetry.space_group_name_H-M   'P 1'
#
loop_
_entity.id
_entity.type
_entity.pdbx_description
1 polymer ?
#
loop_
_entity_poly.entity_id
_entity_poly.type
_entity_poly.pdbx_seq_one_letter_code
_entity_poly.pdbx_strand_id
1 'polypeptide(L)'
;MFQHLKLTKDQVAKIKSLHQQLESNVQQISQQEIKDGALINVIDSGKWDEKAVNDQLAAFSKIDQQVRYYRVKYYFEVNKVLTPEQRTQVKKDLADALSE
;
A
#
# COMPACT_ATOMS: atom_id res chain seq x y z
N MET A 1 -9.93 -10.48 1.15
CA MET A 1 -9.30 -10.65 2.47
C MET A 1 -10.34 -10.97 3.55
N PHE A 2 -11.04 -10.00 4.16
CA PHE A 2 -11.88 -10.28 5.34
C PHE A 2 -13.25 -10.94 5.09
N GLN A 3 -13.59 -11.34 3.86
CA GLN A 3 -14.93 -11.89 3.54
C GLN A 3 -15.23 -13.23 4.21
N HIS A 4 -14.19 -13.98 4.60
CA HIS A 4 -14.32 -15.25 5.29
C HIS A 4 -14.51 -15.09 6.82
N LEU A 5 -14.28 -13.89 7.36
CA LEU A 5 -14.48 -13.61 8.78
C LEU A 5 -15.96 -13.37 9.08
N LYS A 6 -16.46 -13.99 10.15
CA LYS A 6 -17.79 -13.67 10.70
C LYS A 6 -17.73 -12.35 11.47
N LEU A 7 -17.78 -11.24 10.74
CA LEU A 7 -17.74 -9.88 11.31
C LEU A 7 -19.12 -9.41 11.77
N THR A 8 -19.17 -8.65 12.85
CA THR A 8 -20.39 -7.92 13.23
C THR A 8 -20.61 -6.70 12.33
N LYS A 9 -21.83 -6.14 12.32
CA LYS A 9 -22.13 -4.91 11.57
C LYS A 9 -21.21 -3.75 11.97
N ASP A 10 -20.92 -3.62 13.26
CA ASP A 10 -20.05 -2.56 13.79
C ASP A 10 -18.60 -2.76 13.34
N GLN A 11 -18.11 -4.00 13.35
CA GLN A 11 -16.78 -4.32 12.83
C GLN A 11 -16.67 -3.99 11.33
N VAL A 12 -17.68 -4.35 10.53
CA VAL A 12 -17.73 -4.01 9.10
C VAL A 12 -17.70 -2.50 8.88
N ALA A 13 -18.52 -1.74 9.61
CA ALA A 13 -18.55 -0.29 9.50
C ALA A 13 -17.19 0.34 9.86
N LYS A 14 -16.55 -0.13 10.94
CA LYS A 14 -15.25 0.37 11.37
C LYS A 14 -14.15 0.05 10.36
N ILE A 15 -14.10 -1.18 9.85
CA ILE A 15 -13.13 -1.61 8.83
C ILE A 15 -13.30 -0.80 7.54
N LYS A 16 -14.55 -0.53 7.12
CA LYS A 16 -14.83 0.32 5.95
C LYS A 16 -14.28 1.75 6.14
N SER A 17 -14.48 2.34 7.32
CA SER A 17 -13.92 3.65 7.64
C SER A 17 -12.39 3.65 7.65
N LEU A 18 -11.76 2.60 8.19
CA LEU A 18 -10.30 2.44 8.16
C LEU A 18 -9.76 2.31 6.72
N HIS A 19 -10.49 1.63 5.83
CA HIS A 19 -10.13 1.50 4.42
C HIS A 19 -10.20 2.86 3.70
N GLN A 20 -11.27 3.64 3.92
CA GLN A 20 -11.39 4.98 3.36
C GLN A 20 -10.26 5.90 3.84
N GLN A 21 -9.85 5.77 5.11
CA GLN A 21 -8.71 6.50 5.64
C GLN A 21 -7.38 6.07 4.98
N LEU A 22 -7.20 4.77 4.73
CA LEU A 22 -6.05 4.27 3.95
C LEU A 22 -6.01 4.91 2.55
N GLU A 23 -7.13 4.87 1.82
CA GLU A 23 -7.24 5.46 0.48
C GLU A 23 -6.91 6.95 0.50
N SER A 24 -7.47 7.70 1.45
CA SER A 24 -7.19 9.13 1.60
C SER A 24 -5.71 9.41 1.89
N ASN A 25 -5.07 8.63 2.78
CA ASN A 25 -3.65 8.81 3.08
C ASN A 25 -2.77 8.50 1.86
N VAL A 26 -3.10 7.44 1.12
CA VAL A 26 -2.37 7.04 -0.09
C VAL A 26 -2.49 8.09 -1.20
N GLN A 27 -3.68 8.65 -1.40
CA GLN A 27 -3.91 9.72 -2.38
C GLN A 27 -3.14 11.01 -2.07
N GLN A 28 -2.76 11.22 -0.82
CA GLN A 28 -2.00 12.40 -0.38
C GLN A 28 -0.48 12.20 -0.46
N ILE A 29 0.00 11.01 -0.82
CA ILE A 29 1.44 10.78 -1.02
C ILE A 29 1.94 11.65 -2.18
N SER A 30 2.95 12.46 -1.90
CA SER A 30 3.54 13.35 -2.90
C SER A 30 4.21 12.55 -4.01
N GLN A 31 3.90 12.91 -5.25
CA GLN A 31 4.52 12.36 -6.46
C GLN A 31 5.52 13.34 -7.09
N GLN A 32 5.88 14.43 -6.40
CA GLN A 32 6.70 15.51 -6.96
C GLN A 32 8.08 15.09 -7.46
N GLU A 33 8.63 13.99 -6.93
CA GLU A 33 9.94 13.46 -7.34
C GLU A 33 9.84 12.56 -8.58
N ILE A 34 8.64 12.14 -8.99
CA ILE A 34 8.41 11.44 -10.25
C ILE A 34 8.53 12.44 -11.39
N LYS A 35 9.40 12.14 -12.36
CA LYS A 35 9.47 12.88 -13.62
C LYS A 35 8.70 12.13 -14.69
N ASP A 36 7.65 12.74 -15.21
CA ASP A 36 6.87 12.16 -16.31
C ASP A 36 7.75 11.91 -17.54
N GLY A 37 7.65 10.71 -18.09
CA GLY A 37 8.37 10.30 -19.29
C GLY A 37 9.89 10.10 -19.11
N ALA A 38 10.46 10.21 -17.91
CA ALA A 38 11.91 10.07 -17.72
C ALA A 38 12.48 8.76 -18.29
N LEU A 39 11.87 7.61 -17.98
CA LEU A 39 12.31 6.32 -18.52
C LEU A 39 12.01 6.17 -20.02
N ILE A 40 10.88 6.71 -20.49
CA ILE A 40 10.53 6.70 -21.92
C ILE A 40 11.58 7.48 -22.71
N ASN A 41 11.99 8.65 -22.24
CA ASN A 41 13.02 9.45 -22.87
C ASN A 41 14.37 8.72 -22.95
N VAL A 42 14.75 7.97 -21.91
CA VAL A 42 15.97 7.12 -21.95
C VAL A 42 15.84 6.06 -23.04
N ILE A 43 14.71 5.35 -23.10
CA ILE A 43 14.44 4.30 -24.10
C ILE A 43 14.48 4.89 -25.52
N ASP A 44 13.72 5.95 -25.76
CA ASP A 44 13.59 6.59 -27.08
C ASP A 44 14.90 7.19 -27.57
N SER A 45 15.78 7.61 -26.65
CA SER A 45 17.10 8.13 -27.00
C SER A 45 18.07 7.08 -27.55
N GLY A 46 17.81 5.79 -27.29
CA GLY A 46 18.73 4.69 -27.58
C GLY A 46 20.06 4.76 -26.81
N LYS A 47 20.17 5.65 -25.81
CA LYS A 47 21.37 5.84 -24.98
C LYS A 47 21.01 5.59 -23.52
N TRP A 48 21.76 4.69 -22.91
CA TRP A 48 21.57 4.36 -21.49
C TRP A 48 22.02 5.52 -20.60
N ASP A 49 21.09 6.10 -19.85
CA ASP A 49 21.34 7.06 -18.78
C ASP A 49 21.08 6.40 -17.43
N GLU A 50 22.13 5.81 -16.88
CA GLU A 50 22.13 5.13 -15.58
C GLU A 50 21.57 6.02 -14.45
N LYS A 51 21.91 7.32 -14.48
CA LYS A 51 21.50 8.24 -13.42
C LYS A 51 20.01 8.54 -13.51
N ALA A 52 19.51 8.85 -14.71
CA ALA A 52 18.09 9.12 -14.91
C ALA A 52 17.23 7.91 -14.56
N VAL A 53 17.68 6.70 -14.90
CA VAL A 53 17.01 5.45 -14.54
C VAL A 53 16.98 5.28 -13.02
N ASN A 54 18.13 5.35 -12.35
CA ASN A 54 18.21 5.13 -10.90
C ASN A 54 17.45 6.18 -10.10
N ASP A 55 17.51 7.46 -10.48
CA ASP A 55 16.76 8.53 -9.83
C ASP A 55 15.24 8.27 -9.90
N GLN A 56 14.73 7.88 -11.07
CA GLN A 56 13.31 7.62 -11.26
C GLN A 56 12.84 6.36 -10.50
N LEU A 57 13.64 5.28 -10.52
CA LEU A 57 13.34 4.06 -9.77
C LEU A 57 13.36 4.32 -8.25
N ALA A 58 14.27 5.17 -7.77
CA ALA A 58 14.30 5.59 -6.36
C ALA A 58 13.05 6.39 -5.98
N ALA A 59 12.58 7.29 -6.85
CA ALA A 59 11.35 8.04 -6.63
C ALA A 59 10.12 7.10 -6.55
N PHE A 60 10.00 6.11 -7.44
CA PHE A 60 8.96 5.09 -7.34
C PHE A 60 9.05 4.28 -6.05
N SER A 61 10.24 3.80 -5.69
CA SER A 61 10.46 3.02 -4.48
C SER A 61 10.06 3.77 -3.20
N LYS A 62 10.32 5.08 -3.14
CA LYS A 62 9.91 5.92 -2.01
C LYS A 62 8.39 6.02 -1.87
N ILE A 63 7.66 6.11 -2.99
CA ILE A 63 6.19 6.12 -2.99
C ILE A 63 5.67 4.76 -2.55
N ASP A 64 6.19 3.68 -3.12
CA ASP A 64 5.80 2.31 -2.74
C ASP A 64 6.03 2.04 -1.25
N GLN A 65 7.15 2.53 -0.70
CA GLN A 65 7.44 2.43 0.73
C GLN A 65 6.39 3.15 1.59
N GLN A 66 5.96 4.35 1.18
CA GLN A 66 4.91 5.10 1.90
C GLN A 66 3.55 4.41 1.79
N VAL A 67 3.19 3.88 0.61
CA VAL A 67 1.96 3.10 0.42
C VAL A 67 1.98 1.86 1.33
N ARG A 68 3.08 1.10 1.33
CA ARG A 68 3.25 -0.09 2.17
C ARG A 68 3.17 0.26 3.66
N TYR A 69 3.74 1.38 4.09
CA TYR A 69 3.61 1.88 5.45
C TYR A 69 2.14 2.05 5.86
N TYR A 70 1.33 2.74 5.04
CA TYR A 70 -0.08 2.95 5.37
C TYR A 70 -0.90 1.65 5.30
N ARG A 71 -0.56 0.71 4.40
CA ARG A 71 -1.19 -0.62 4.37
C ARG A 71 -0.92 -1.40 5.66
N VAL A 72 0.33 -1.43 6.15
CA VAL A 72 0.68 -2.06 7.43
C VAL A 72 -0.09 -1.41 8.59
N LYS A 73 -0.15 -0.07 8.61
CA LYS A 73 -0.90 0.67 9.63
C LYS A 73 -2.40 0.34 9.59
N TYR A 74 -2.99 0.24 8.39
CA TYR A 74 -4.38 -0.18 8.21
C TYR A 74 -4.62 -1.57 8.82
N TYR A 75 -3.78 -2.56 8.49
CA TYR A 75 -3.94 -3.91 9.03
C TYR A 75 -3.77 -3.97 10.55
N PHE A 76 -2.84 -3.20 11.11
CA PHE A 76 -2.71 -3.05 12.56
C PHE A 76 -4.00 -2.52 13.21
N GLU A 77 -4.61 -1.48 12.64
CA GLU A 77 -5.87 -0.92 13.16
C GLU A 77 -7.06 -1.86 12.96
N VAL A 78 -7.13 -2.58 11.84
CA VAL A 78 -8.14 -3.64 11.65
C VAL A 78 -7.97 -4.73 12.72
N ASN A 79 -6.73 -5.16 13.00
CA ASN A 79 -6.45 -6.17 14.01
C ASN A 79 -7.00 -5.77 15.39
N LYS A 80 -6.97 -4.48 15.75
CA LYS A 80 -7.57 -3.97 17.01
C LYS A 80 -9.09 -4.10 17.08
N VAL A 81 -9.78 -4.11 15.94
CA VAL A 81 -11.24 -4.26 15.82
C VAL A 81 -11.69 -5.72 15.93
N LEU A 82 -10.82 -6.65 15.56
CA LEU A 82 -11.10 -8.08 15.55
C LEU A 82 -11.01 -8.71 16.95
N THR A 83 -11.81 -9.77 17.18
CA THR A 83 -11.68 -10.65 18.35
C THR A 83 -10.42 -11.53 18.22
N PRO A 84 -9.87 -12.08 19.32
CA PRO A 84 -8.70 -12.97 19.26
C PRO A 84 -8.84 -14.14 18.25
N GLU A 85 -10.03 -14.72 18.14
CA GLU A 85 -10.32 -15.82 17.21
C GLU A 85 -10.26 -15.33 15.75
N GLN A 86 -10.89 -14.19 15.45
CA GLN A 86 -10.86 -13.58 14.13
C GLN A 86 -9.43 -13.17 13.72
N ARG A 87 -8.63 -12.66 14.68
CA ARG A 87 -7.21 -12.34 14.43
C ARG A 87 -6.42 -13.57 14.02
N THR A 88 -6.72 -14.73 14.61
CA THR A 88 -6.03 -15.98 14.29
C THR A 88 -6.36 -16.44 12.87
N GLN A 89 -7.62 -16.31 12.45
CA GLN A 89 -8.08 -16.65 11.11
C GLN A 89 -7.41 -15.77 10.04
N VAL A 90 -7.18 -14.49 10.32
CA VAL A 90 -6.65 -13.55 9.33
C VAL A 90 -5.13 -13.46 9.27
N LYS A 91 -4.39 -14.16 10.15
CA LYS A 91 -2.91 -14.13 10.15
C LYS A 91 -2.30 -14.50 8.80
N LYS A 92 -2.85 -15.52 8.13
CA LYS A 92 -2.36 -15.97 6.83
C LYS A 92 -2.63 -14.93 5.75
N ASP A 93 -3.86 -14.45 5.67
CA ASP A 93 -4.26 -13.36 4.78
C ASP A 93 -3.37 -12.13 4.91
N LEU A 94 -3.02 -11.74 6.15
CA LEU A 94 -2.12 -10.63 6.40
C LEU A 94 -0.68 -10.92 5.96
N ALA A 95 -0.18 -12.15 6.15
CA ALA A 95 1.15 -12.53 5.68
C ALA A 95 1.23 -12.46 4.15
N ASP A 96 0.24 -13.01 3.45
CA ASP A 96 0.18 -12.98 1.99
C ASP A 96 0.11 -11.53 1.48
N ALA A 97 -0.75 -10.69 2.08
CA ALA A 97 -0.91 -9.29 1.70
C ALA A 97 0.32 -8.40 1.90
N LEU A 98 1.19 -8.76 2.85
CA LEU A 98 2.41 -8.01 3.16
C LEU A 98 3.62 -8.51 2.36
N SER A 99 3.46 -9.64 1.67
CA SER A 99 4.50 -10.26 0.84
C SER A 99 4.47 -9.78 -0.61
N GLU A 100 3.36 -9.18 -1.04
CA GLU A 100 3.21 -8.48 -2.33
C GLU A 100 3.84 -7.08 -2.30
#